data_AF-A0A8J6JBR1-F1
#
_entry.id   AF-A0A8J6JBR1-F1
#
_cell.length_a   1.000
_cell.length_b   1.000
_cell.length_c   1.000
_cell.angle_alpha   90.00
_cell.angle_beta   90.00
_cell.angle_gamma   90.00
#
_symmetry.space_group_name_H-M   'P 1'
#
loop_
_entity.id
_entity.type
_entity.pdbx_description
1 polymer ?
#
loop_
_entity_poly.entity_id
_entity_poly.type
_entity_poly.pdbx_seq_one_letter_code
_entity_poly.pdbx_strand_id
1 'polypeptide(L)'
;MPQKESGGSELLEWLAAECGCGYLSDLRVPETAPALAQTVKRIPHGIWSGEAWREVARYITGESDIIPEEDVARAALSRWLQKR
;
A
#
# COMPACT_ATOMS: atom_id res chain seq x y z
N MET A 1 26.39 -8.24 1.24
CA MET A 1 25.08 -8.77 1.68
C MET A 1 24.05 -7.73 1.28
N PRO A 2 23.19 -7.92 0.27
CA PRO A 2 22.19 -6.90 -0.02
C PRO A 2 21.18 -6.91 1.13
N GLN A 3 21.01 -5.75 1.75
CA GLN A 3 20.08 -5.53 2.83
C GLN A 3 18.68 -5.81 2.29
N LYS A 4 18.02 -6.84 2.82
CA LYS A 4 16.59 -7.07 2.61
C LYS A 4 15.87 -6.04 3.46
N GLU A 5 15.77 -4.82 2.94
CA GLU A 5 14.96 -3.77 3.54
C GLU A 5 13.51 -4.24 3.47
N SER A 6 12.90 -4.53 4.62
CA SER A 6 11.45 -4.67 4.76
C SER A 6 10.81 -3.30 4.48
N GLY A 7 10.83 -2.90 3.21
CA GLY A 7 10.49 -1.57 2.72
C GLY A 7 9.16 -1.54 1.96
N GLY A 8 8.66 -0.34 1.69
CA GLY A 8 7.40 -0.14 0.98
C GLY A 8 7.36 -0.76 -0.43
N SER A 9 8.51 -0.96 -1.07
CA SER A 9 8.60 -1.65 -2.36
C SER A 9 8.15 -3.11 -2.28
N GLU A 10 8.56 -3.87 -1.25
CA GLU A 10 8.11 -5.26 -1.07
C GLU A 10 6.59 -5.33 -0.81
N LEU A 11 6.06 -4.38 -0.02
CA LEU A 11 4.62 -4.29 0.22
C LEU A 11 3.85 -3.93 -1.06
N LEU A 12 4.37 -3.02 -1.88
CA LEU A 12 3.77 -2.69 -3.19
C LEU A 12 3.75 -3.90 -4.12
N GLU A 13 4.85 -4.63 -4.23
CA GLU A 13 4.94 -5.84 -5.05
C GLU A 13 3.96 -6.93 -4.58
N TRP A 14 3.89 -7.14 -3.26
CA TRP A 14 2.94 -8.08 -2.67
C TRP A 14 1.49 -7.68 -2.95
N LEU A 15 1.14 -6.40 -2.77
CA LEU A 15 -0.20 -5.89 -3.08
C LEU A 15 -0.54 -6.04 -4.55
N ALA A 16 0.40 -5.77 -5.45
CA ALA A 16 0.21 -5.93 -6.90
C ALA A 16 -0.05 -7.40 -7.25
N ALA A 17 0.75 -8.33 -6.70
CA ALA A 17 0.56 -9.76 -6.93
C ALA A 17 -0.81 -10.26 -6.42
N GLU A 18 -1.22 -9.86 -5.21
CA GLU A 18 -2.52 -10.23 -4.64
C GLU A 18 -3.70 -9.64 -5.41
N CYS A 19 -3.54 -8.46 -6.01
CA CYS A 19 -4.57 -7.84 -6.83
C CYS A 19 -4.58 -8.35 -8.29
N GLY A 20 -3.63 -9.22 -8.66
CA GLY A 20 -3.48 -9.70 -10.04
C GLY A 20 -2.97 -8.63 -11.02
N CYS A 21 -2.28 -7.61 -10.52
CA CYS A 21 -1.70 -6.55 -11.33
C CYS A 21 -0.43 -7.01 -12.03
N GLY A 22 -0.28 -6.62 -13.30
CA GLY A 22 0.96 -6.87 -14.05
C GLY A 22 2.06 -5.88 -13.71
N TYR A 23 1.68 -4.68 -13.27
CA TYR A 23 2.60 -3.60 -12.91
C TYR A 23 2.17 -2.88 -11.63
N LEU A 24 3.15 -2.33 -10.89
CA LEU A 24 2.88 -1.51 -9.70
C LEU A 24 2.01 -0.27 -10.01
N SER A 25 2.09 0.24 -11.24
CA SER A 25 1.25 1.36 -11.69
C SER A 25 -0.24 1.03 -11.70
N ASP A 26 -0.61 -0.24 -11.85
CA ASP A 26 -2.00 -0.68 -11.90
C ASP A 26 -2.66 -0.51 -10.52
N LEU A 27 -1.90 -0.53 -9.42
CA LEU A 27 -2.43 -0.22 -8.08
C LEU A 27 -3.02 1.20 -7.97
N ARG A 28 -2.69 2.10 -8.91
CA ARG A 28 -3.21 3.47 -8.98
C ARG A 28 -4.42 3.61 -9.88
N VAL A 29 -4.78 2.57 -10.65
CA VAL A 29 -5.96 2.62 -11.52
C VAL A 29 -7.23 2.41 -10.69
N PRO A 30 -8.33 3.10 -11.02
CA PRO A 30 -9.57 3.00 -10.25
C PRO A 30 -10.14 1.56 -10.25
N GLU A 31 -9.92 0.81 -11.32
CA GLU A 31 -10.41 -0.57 -11.49
C GLU A 31 -9.82 -1.53 -10.45
N THR A 32 -8.58 -1.28 -10.00
CA THR A 32 -7.88 -2.08 -8.99
C THR A 32 -8.22 -1.64 -7.57
N ALA A 33 -8.76 -0.43 -7.37
CA ALA A 33 -9.03 0.12 -6.05
C ALA A 33 -9.91 -0.78 -5.14
N PRO A 34 -10.98 -1.43 -5.64
CA PRO A 34 -11.79 -2.33 -4.82
C PRO A 34 -11.06 -3.60 -4.38
N ALA A 35 -10.23 -4.18 -5.25
CA ALA A 35 -9.41 -5.36 -4.94
C ALA A 35 -8.34 -4.99 -3.91
N LEU A 36 -7.64 -3.88 -4.16
CA LEU A 36 -6.61 -3.36 -3.28
C LEU A 36 -7.18 -3.03 -1.88
N ALA A 37 -8.35 -2.41 -1.80
CA ALA A 37 -8.98 -2.10 -0.51
C ALA A 37 -9.29 -3.36 0.31
N GLN A 38 -9.71 -4.45 -0.35
CA GLN A 38 -9.93 -5.74 0.32
C GLN A 38 -8.63 -6.37 0.77
N THR A 39 -7.61 -6.39 -0.09
CA THR A 39 -6.28 -6.92 0.22
C THR A 39 -5.67 -6.17 1.42
N VAL A 40 -5.68 -4.84 1.38
CA VAL A 40 -5.19 -3.99 2.49
C VAL A 40 -5.92 -4.30 3.79
N LYS A 41 -7.24 -4.53 3.79
CA LYS A 41 -7.99 -4.91 5.01
C LYS A 41 -7.63 -6.31 5.54
N ARG A 42 -7.20 -7.23 4.68
CA ARG A 42 -6.85 -8.60 5.08
C ARG A 42 -5.48 -8.73 5.72
N ILE A 43 -4.58 -7.77 5.52
CA ILE A 43 -3.24 -7.79 6.11
C ILE A 43 -3.34 -7.63 7.64
N PRO A 44 -2.80 -8.56 8.45
CA PRO A 44 -2.75 -8.39 9.90
C PRO A 44 -1.87 -7.19 10.29
N HIS A 45 -2.20 -6.54 11.41
CA HIS A 45 -1.36 -5.46 11.95
C HIS A 45 0.00 -6.00 12.41
N GLY A 46 1.04 -5.15 12.33
CA GLY A 46 2.40 -5.50 12.78
C GLY A 46 3.19 -6.41 11.84
N ILE A 47 2.65 -6.75 10.66
CA ILE A 47 3.40 -7.47 9.61
C ILE A 47 4.35 -6.51 8.87
N TRP A 48 3.91 -5.29 8.63
CA TRP A 48 4.66 -4.27 7.92
C TRP A 48 4.86 -3.06 8.81
N SER A 49 6.01 -2.41 8.69
CA SER A 49 6.28 -1.18 9.44
C SER A 49 5.37 -0.03 8.96
N GLY A 50 5.13 0.93 9.85
CA GLY A 50 4.43 2.17 9.45
C GLY A 50 5.15 2.93 8.33
N GLU A 51 6.46 2.78 8.23
CA GLU A 51 7.25 3.36 7.14
C GLU A 51 6.97 2.69 5.79
N ALA A 52 6.86 1.36 5.74
CA ALA A 52 6.48 0.64 4.54
C ALA A 52 5.06 1.02 4.08
N TRP A 53 4.11 1.10 5.02
CA TRP A 53 2.77 1.59 4.74
C TRP A 53 2.74 3.03 4.24
N ARG A 54 3.56 3.91 4.83
CA ARG A 54 3.71 5.28 4.35
C ARG A 54 4.19 5.30 2.92
N GLU A 55 5.27 4.60 2.59
CA GLU A 55 5.81 4.58 1.23
C GLU A 55 4.78 4.10 0.19
N VAL A 56 4.05 3.03 0.51
CA VAL A 56 2.95 2.51 -0.32
C VAL A 56 1.85 3.55 -0.49
N ALA A 57 1.42 4.16 0.61
CA ALA A 57 0.38 5.18 0.58
C ALA A 57 0.84 6.39 -0.23
N ARG A 58 2.07 6.89 -0.05
CA ARG A 58 2.64 7.99 -0.83
C ARG A 58 2.71 7.63 -2.32
N TYR A 59 3.08 6.40 -2.65
CA TYR A 59 3.15 5.93 -4.04
C TYR A 59 1.77 5.89 -4.71
N ILE A 60 0.76 5.40 -4.00
CA ILE A 60 -0.59 5.18 -4.54
C ILE A 60 -1.41 6.46 -4.55
N THR A 61 -1.45 7.19 -3.43
CA THR A 61 -2.24 8.41 -3.29
C THR A 61 -1.56 9.63 -3.88
N GLY A 62 -0.22 9.62 -3.97
CA GLY A 62 0.60 10.76 -4.36
C GLY A 62 0.80 11.79 -3.24
N GLU A 63 0.23 11.57 -2.06
CA GLU A 63 0.37 12.49 -0.92
C GLU A 63 1.74 12.32 -0.27
N SER A 64 2.43 13.43 0.05
CA SER A 64 3.75 13.39 0.70
C SER A 64 3.69 13.46 2.23
N ASP A 65 2.62 14.00 2.80
CA ASP A 65 2.46 14.29 4.23
C ASP A 65 1.80 13.14 5.01
N ILE A 66 2.17 11.91 4.69
CA ILE A 66 1.66 10.73 5.38
C ILE A 66 2.58 10.40 6.57
N ILE A 67 1.99 10.33 7.76
CA ILE A 67 2.69 9.96 8.98
C ILE A 67 3.14 8.49 8.86
N PRO A 68 4.41 8.15 9.20
CA PRO A 68 4.96 6.79 9.16
C PRO A 68 4.43 5.88 10.29
N GLU A 69 3.14 5.95 10.57
CA GLU A 69 2.44 5.09 11.52
C GLU A 69 1.50 4.18 10.74
N GLU A 70 1.52 2.88 11.05
CA GLU A 70 0.75 1.87 10.30
C GLU A 70 -0.72 2.25 10.22
N ASP A 71 -1.35 2.54 11.36
CA ASP A 71 -2.78 2.88 11.41
C ASP A 71 -3.11 4.11 10.58
N VAL A 72 -2.28 5.16 10.67
CA VAL A 72 -2.49 6.41 9.93
C VAL A 72 -2.29 6.22 8.43
N ALA A 73 -1.19 5.59 8.01
CA ALA A 73 -0.89 5.37 6.60
C ALA A 73 -1.89 4.41 5.94
N ARG A 74 -2.27 3.34 6.63
CA ARG A 74 -3.27 2.38 6.18
C ARG A 74 -4.66 3.00 6.11
N ALA A 75 -5.03 3.85 7.06
CA ALA A 75 -6.29 4.61 7.02
C ALA A 75 -6.31 5.62 5.88
N ALA A 76 -5.21 6.35 5.63
CA ALA A 76 -5.08 7.28 4.51
C ALA A 76 -5.26 6.57 3.17
N LEU A 77 -4.56 5.45 2.96
CA LEU A 77 -4.70 4.60 1.78
C LEU A 77 -6.14 4.09 1.63
N SER A 78 -6.72 3.52 2.69
CA SER A 78 -8.09 2.99 2.67
C SER A 78 -9.13 4.06 2.34
N ARG A 79 -8.93 5.29 2.83
CA ARG A 79 -9.80 6.43 2.54
C ARG A 79 -9.69 6.87 1.09
N TRP A 80 -8.49 6.88 0.53
CA TRP A 80 -8.28 7.22 -0.88
C TRP A 80 -8.95 6.19 -1.79
N LEU A 81 -8.84 4.91 -1.48
CA LEU A 81 -9.44 3.81 -2.24
C LEU A 81 -10.98 3.83 -2.20
N GLN A 82 -11.59 4.33 -1.12
CA GLN A 82 -13.05 4.48 -1.03
C GLN A 82 -13.61 5.66 -1.84
N LYS A 83 -12.76 6.61 -2.24
CA LYS A 83 -13.14 7.79 -3.02
C LYS A 83 -13.01 7.58 -4.54
N ARG A 84 -12.46 6.45 -4.97
CA ARG A 84 -12.18 6.06 -6.36
C ARG A 84 -13.25 5.11 -6.85
#